data_AF-A0A374NU22-F1
#
_entry.id   AF-A0A374NU22-F1
#
_cell.length_a   1.000
_cell.length_b   1.000
_cell.length_c   1.000
_cell.angle_alpha   90.00
_cell.angle_beta   90.00
_cell.angle_gamma   90.00
#
_symmetry.space_group_name_H-M   'P 1'
#
loop_
_entity.id
_entity.type
_entity.pdbx_description
1 polymer ?
#
loop_
_entity_poly.entity_id
_entity_poly.type
_entity_poly.pdbx_seq_one_letter_code
_entity_poly.pdbx_strand_id
1 'polypeptide(L)'
;MGLSVFSATQVQAHRTWRKYTKLPNGTYTIETDYYEYKSWQKDSVKLKLGKYFVLSSSVQKKGSGRVYTSDPLKLKLSSKCKFYSIDECTYVYKRISKKKAKRILKNINGACYYTLDKFHVKNNKVDKVYLLW
;
A
#
# COMPACT_ATOMS: atom_id res chain seq x y z
N MET A 1 -5.42 13.33 -26.71
CA MET A 1 -4.64 13.91 -25.58
C MET A 1 -5.62 14.18 -24.44
N GLY A 2 -5.69 13.32 -23.42
CA GLY A 2 -6.63 13.48 -22.32
C GLY A 2 -5.88 13.76 -21.02
N LEU A 3 -5.78 15.04 -20.66
CA LEU A 3 -5.34 15.45 -19.32
C LEU A 3 -6.26 14.81 -18.29
N SER A 4 -5.73 13.86 -17.54
CA SER A 4 -6.38 13.37 -16.33
C SER A 4 -5.58 13.92 -15.15
N VAL A 5 -6.02 15.09 -14.71
CA VAL A 5 -5.63 15.73 -13.45
C VAL A 5 -6.06 14.76 -12.35
N PHE A 6 -5.10 14.22 -11.60
CA PHE A 6 -5.39 13.46 -10.39
C PHE A 6 -4.75 14.20 -9.23
N SER A 7 -5.61 14.94 -8.53
CA SER A 7 -5.36 15.52 -7.22
C SER A 7 -4.79 14.46 -6.27
N ALA A 8 -3.69 14.78 -5.61
CA ALA A 8 -3.20 14.02 -4.47
C ALA A 8 -4.37 13.87 -3.47
N THR A 9 -4.91 12.67 -3.35
CA THR A 9 -5.98 12.44 -2.38
C THR A 9 -5.33 12.29 -1.02
N GLN A 10 -5.31 13.38 -0.26
CA GLN A 10 -4.96 13.36 1.15
C GLN A 10 -6.11 12.65 1.88
N VAL A 11 -5.91 11.40 2.24
CA VAL A 11 -6.85 10.71 3.13
C VAL A 11 -6.45 11.07 4.55
N GLN A 12 -7.15 12.04 5.13
CA GLN A 12 -6.94 12.49 6.49
C GLN A 12 -7.63 11.51 7.45
N ALA A 13 -6.91 10.50 7.92
CA ALA A 13 -7.22 9.94 9.24
C ALA A 13 -6.59 10.88 10.27
N HIS A 14 -7.31 11.24 11.32
CA HIS A 14 -7.01 12.33 12.27
C HIS A 14 -5.53 12.53 12.72
N ARG A 15 -4.57 11.61 12.50
CA ARG A 15 -3.16 11.71 12.93
C ARG A 15 -2.09 11.04 12.03
N THR A 16 -2.44 10.53 10.84
CA THR A 16 -1.45 9.97 9.88
C THR A 16 -1.76 10.45 8.47
N TRP A 17 -0.73 10.92 7.78
CA TRP A 17 -0.82 11.36 6.39
C TRP A 17 -0.09 10.35 5.52
N ARG A 18 -0.77 9.87 4.49
CA ARG A 18 -0.15 9.01 3.47
C ARG A 18 -0.08 9.78 2.19
N LYS A 19 1.15 10.09 1.79
CA LYS A 19 1.42 10.77 0.54
C LYS A 19 1.72 9.70 -0.51
N TYR A 20 0.79 9.59 -1.45
CA TYR A 20 1.01 8.79 -2.65
C TYR A 20 1.62 9.71 -3.70
N THR A 21 2.95 9.70 -3.79
CA THR A 21 3.64 10.53 -4.79
C THR A 21 3.66 9.77 -6.11
N LYS A 22 2.92 10.29 -7.09
CA LYS A 22 2.93 9.75 -8.46
C LYS A 22 4.21 10.19 -9.15
N LEU A 23 5.09 9.24 -9.42
CA LEU A 23 6.29 9.46 -10.22
C LEU A 23 5.93 9.60 -11.71
N PRO A 24 6.76 10.30 -12.53
CA PRO A 24 6.49 10.56 -13.95
C PRO A 24 6.20 9.30 -14.78
N ASN A 25 6.73 8.14 -14.37
CA ASN A 25 6.50 6.88 -15.05
C ASN A 25 5.15 6.22 -14.71
N GLY A 26 4.35 6.73 -13.76
CA GLY A 26 3.10 6.10 -13.28
C GLY A 26 3.28 5.18 -12.07
N THR A 27 4.48 5.16 -11.48
CA THR A 27 4.75 4.47 -10.21
C THR A 27 4.33 5.35 -9.05
N TYR A 28 3.74 4.75 -8.03
CA TYR A 28 3.41 5.43 -6.79
C TYR A 28 4.37 4.95 -5.72
N THR A 29 5.13 5.89 -5.14
CA THR A 29 5.79 5.67 -3.87
C THR A 29 4.80 5.92 -2.75
N ILE A 30 4.93 5.16 -1.67
CA ILE A 30 4.10 5.31 -0.49
C ILE A 30 5.00 5.91 0.59
N GLU A 31 4.86 7.20 0.82
CA GLU A 31 5.44 7.86 1.99
C GLU A 31 4.38 7.84 3.10
N THR A 32 4.76 7.34 4.27
CA THR A 32 3.93 7.41 5.47
C THR A 32 4.55 8.46 6.38
N ASP A 33 3.87 9.59 6.54
CA ASP A 33 4.26 10.63 7.48
C ASP A 33 3.29 10.63 8.67
N TYR A 34 3.85 10.72 9.87
CA TYR A 34 3.10 10.88 11.11
C TYR A 34 2.93 12.37 11.37
N TYR A 35 1.71 12.80 11.74
CA TYR A 35 1.50 14.17 12.21
C TYR A 35 2.24 14.41 13.53
N GLU A 36 2.25 13.38 14.39
CA GLU A 36 3.01 13.33 15.64
C GLU A 36 3.03 11.87 16.11
N TYR A 37 4.20 11.20 16.05
CA TYR A 37 4.31 9.83 16.57
C TYR A 37 4.10 9.83 18.08
N LYS A 38 3.11 9.07 18.57
CA LYS A 38 2.91 8.85 20.01
C LYS A 38 3.12 7.38 20.34
N SER A 39 3.98 7.10 21.33
CA SER A 39 4.31 5.73 21.79
C SER A 39 3.09 4.91 22.27
N TRP A 40 2.01 5.58 22.67
CA TRP A 40 0.76 4.96 23.09
C TRP A 40 -0.17 4.56 21.94
N GLN A 41 0.16 4.88 20.68
CA GLN A 41 -0.62 4.47 19.52
C GLN A 41 -0.20 3.08 19.03
N LYS A 42 -1.13 2.37 18.40
CA LYS A 42 -0.86 1.13 17.67
C LYS A 42 -1.43 1.27 16.26
N ASP A 43 -0.54 1.29 15.28
CA ASP A 43 -0.91 1.47 13.88
C ASP A 43 -1.02 0.12 13.16
N SER A 44 -1.94 0.03 12.22
CA SER A 44 -2.05 -1.14 11.36
C SER A 44 -2.38 -0.71 9.95
N VAL A 45 -1.67 -1.30 8.98
CA VAL A 45 -1.95 -1.10 7.56
C VAL A 45 -2.11 -2.45 6.93
N LYS A 46 -3.22 -2.60 6.22
CA LYS A 46 -3.60 -3.85 5.58
C LYS A 46 -3.63 -3.68 4.08
N LEU A 47 -2.91 -4.57 3.39
CA LEU A 47 -3.00 -4.74 1.95
C LEU A 47 -3.84 -5.98 1.63
N LYS A 48 -4.83 -5.81 0.75
CA LYS A 48 -5.63 -6.92 0.21
C LYS A 48 -5.52 -6.94 -1.32
N LEU A 49 -5.23 -8.13 -1.86
CA LEU A 49 -5.13 -8.39 -3.30
C LEU A 49 -6.25 -9.32 -3.78
N GLY A 50 -7.18 -8.80 -4.57
CA GLY A 50 -8.29 -9.55 -5.16
C GLY A 50 -8.52 -9.18 -6.63
N LYS A 51 -9.78 -8.82 -6.94
CA LYS A 51 -10.15 -8.01 -8.13
C LYS A 51 -9.67 -6.55 -7.98
N TYR A 52 -9.56 -6.11 -6.73
CA TYR A 52 -9.07 -4.79 -6.35
C TYR A 52 -7.77 -4.91 -5.56
N PHE A 53 -6.92 -3.91 -5.72
CA PHE A 53 -5.85 -3.56 -4.81
C PHE A 53 -6.46 -2.63 -3.75
N VAL A 54 -6.44 -3.06 -2.49
CA VAL A 54 -7.01 -2.27 -1.39
C VAL A 54 -5.94 -2.05 -0.33
N LEU A 55 -5.65 -0.79 -0.07
CA LEU A 55 -4.74 -0.36 0.98
C LEU A 55 -5.55 0.43 2.02
N SER A 56 -5.67 -0.13 3.22
CA SER A 56 -6.42 0.46 4.33
C SER A 56 -5.51 0.68 5.53
N SER A 57 -5.74 1.73 6.30
CA SER A 57 -4.99 2.03 7.52
C SER A 57 -5.90 2.29 8.71
N SER A 58 -5.40 2.01 9.90
CA SER A 58 -6.09 2.29 11.16
C SER A 58 -5.11 2.61 12.29
N VAL A 59 -5.53 3.48 13.19
CA VAL A 59 -4.79 3.83 14.41
C VAL A 59 -5.65 3.47 15.62
N GLN A 60 -5.09 2.69 16.55
CA GLN A 60 -5.74 2.35 17.81
C GLN A 60 -5.11 3.12 18.98
N LYS A 61 -5.95 3.73 19.81
CA LYS A 61 -5.52 4.37 21.07
C LYS A 61 -5.43 3.31 22.18
N LYS A 62 -4.23 2.98 22.68
CA LYS A 62 -4.03 1.92 23.68
C LYS A 62 -4.84 2.12 24.96
N GLY A 63 -4.96 3.35 25.47
CA GLY A 63 -5.66 3.62 26.73
C GLY A 63 -7.19 3.43 26.68
N SER A 64 -7.82 3.62 25.52
CA SER A 64 -9.29 3.56 25.39
C SER A 64 -9.79 2.45 24.45
N GLY A 65 -8.89 1.72 23.79
CA GLY A 65 -9.22 0.72 22.78
C GLY A 65 -9.82 1.26 21.47
N ARG A 66 -10.34 2.51 21.45
CA ARG A 66 -10.91 3.20 20.28
C ARG A 66 -10.00 3.12 19.05
N VAL A 67 -10.59 2.75 17.92
CA VAL A 67 -9.93 2.60 16.62
C VAL A 67 -10.43 3.67 15.66
N TYR A 68 -9.49 4.34 15.00
CA TYR A 68 -9.74 5.32 13.97
C TYR A 68 -9.28 4.74 12.63
N THR A 69 -10.17 4.67 11.64
CA THR A 69 -9.86 4.12 10.31
C THR A 69 -9.74 5.24 9.27
N SER A 70 -8.81 5.10 8.34
CA SER A 70 -8.76 5.95 7.14
C SER A 70 -9.68 5.41 6.05
N ASP A 71 -10.09 6.27 5.12
CA ASP A 71 -10.69 5.77 3.88
C ASP A 71 -9.68 4.89 3.12
N PRO A 72 -10.09 3.72 2.61
CA PRO A 72 -9.19 2.81 1.94
C PRO A 72 -8.91 3.28 0.50
N LEU A 73 -7.63 3.28 0.10
CA LEU A 73 -7.27 3.41 -1.31
C LEU A 73 -7.65 2.11 -2.03
N LYS A 74 -8.63 2.19 -2.91
CA LYS A 74 -9.16 1.05 -3.67
C LYS A 74 -8.99 1.27 -5.17
N LEU A 75 -8.11 0.49 -5.79
CA LEU A 75 -7.84 0.54 -7.22
C LEU A 75 -8.15 -0.81 -7.88
N LYS A 76 -8.58 -0.81 -9.14
CA LYS A 76 -8.77 -2.05 -9.90
C LYS A 76 -7.41 -2.69 -10.17
N LEU A 77 -7.28 -4.00 -9.95
CA LEU A 77 -6.11 -4.75 -10.40
C LEU A 77 -6.23 -5.04 -11.89
N SER A 78 -5.16 -4.80 -12.63
CA SER A 78 -5.04 -5.28 -14.01
C SER A 78 -5.06 -6.80 -14.03
N SER A 79 -5.73 -7.39 -15.02
CA SER A 79 -5.70 -8.84 -15.25
C SER A 79 -4.29 -9.34 -15.53
N LYS A 80 -3.44 -8.49 -16.12
CA LYS A 80 -2.02 -8.76 -16.43
C LYS A 80 -1.07 -8.22 -15.35
N CYS A 81 -1.56 -7.92 -14.15
CA CYS A 81 -0.74 -7.37 -13.07
C CYS A 81 0.44 -8.28 -12.74
N LYS A 82 1.65 -7.71 -12.70
CA LYS A 82 2.89 -8.39 -12.34
C LYS A 82 3.20 -8.17 -10.86
N PHE A 83 3.68 -9.20 -10.19
CA PHE A 83 4.06 -9.13 -8.78
C PHE A 83 5.57 -9.38 -8.68
N TYR A 84 6.22 -8.65 -7.77
CA TYR A 84 7.64 -8.74 -7.53
C TYR A 84 7.89 -8.85 -6.03
N SER A 85 8.94 -9.58 -5.65
CA SER A 85 9.49 -9.65 -4.28
C SER A 85 10.96 -9.24 -4.34
N ILE A 86 11.45 -8.54 -3.33
CA ILE A 86 12.88 -8.32 -3.18
C ILE A 86 13.58 -9.65 -2.86
N ASP A 87 14.72 -9.90 -3.48
CA ASP A 87 15.58 -11.02 -3.14
C ASP A 87 16.56 -10.54 -2.07
N GLU A 88 16.50 -11.12 -0.86
CA GLU A 88 17.29 -10.66 0.29
C GLU A 88 18.81 -10.76 0.08
N CYS A 89 19.27 -11.67 -0.79
CA CYS A 89 20.70 -11.84 -1.06
C CYS A 89 21.24 -10.81 -2.07
N THR A 90 20.41 -10.37 -3.00
CA THR A 90 20.83 -9.51 -4.13
C THR A 90 20.22 -8.11 -4.09
N TYR A 91 19.26 -7.85 -3.20
CA TYR A 91 18.46 -6.62 -3.13
C TYR A 91 17.75 -6.26 -4.46
N VAL A 92 17.55 -7.23 -5.35
CA VAL A 92 16.89 -7.05 -6.65
C VAL A 92 15.47 -7.61 -6.62
N TYR A 93 14.54 -6.87 -7.23
CA TYR A 93 13.15 -7.34 -7.37
C TYR A 93 13.02 -8.45 -8.42
N LYS A 94 12.65 -9.65 -7.96
CA LYS A 94 12.36 -10.80 -8.82
C LYS A 94 10.85 -11.01 -8.99
N ARG A 95 10.44 -11.41 -10.19
CA ARG A 95 9.03 -11.64 -10.51
C ARG A 95 8.50 -12.87 -9.75
N ILE A 96 7.33 -12.73 -9.14
CA ILE A 96 6.63 -13.80 -8.42
C ILE A 96 5.23 -14.03 -8.95
N SER A 97 4.65 -15.19 -8.64
CA SER A 97 3.26 -15.50 -8.99
C SER A 97 2.28 -14.75 -8.07
N LYS A 98 1.07 -14.46 -8.56
CA LYS A 98 -0.02 -13.89 -7.73
C LYS A 98 -0.36 -14.79 -6.54
N LYS A 99 -0.22 -16.12 -6.68
CA LYS A 99 -0.41 -17.09 -5.60
C LYS A 99 0.64 -16.90 -4.50
N LYS A 100 1.92 -16.72 -4.86
CA LYS A 100 3.01 -16.44 -3.90
C LYS A 100 2.79 -15.10 -3.21
N ALA A 101 2.46 -14.03 -3.96
CA ALA A 101 2.15 -12.72 -3.39
C ALA A 101 1.00 -12.78 -2.36
N LYS A 102 -0.10 -13.48 -2.68
CA LYS A 102 -1.20 -13.70 -1.73
C LYS A 102 -0.77 -14.49 -0.49
N ARG A 103 0.11 -15.47 -0.62
CA ARG A 103 0.62 -16.26 0.51
C ARG A 103 1.48 -15.40 1.44
N ILE A 104 2.37 -14.59 0.89
CA ILE A 104 3.17 -13.60 1.64
C ILE A 104 2.25 -12.71 2.45
N LEU A 105 1.26 -12.08 1.80
CA LEU A 105 0.29 -11.22 2.49
C LEU A 105 -0.56 -11.96 3.52
N LYS A 106 -0.87 -13.24 3.31
CA LYS A 106 -1.62 -14.03 4.30
C LYS A 106 -0.77 -14.31 5.54
N ASN A 107 0.51 -14.65 5.37
CA ASN A 107 1.43 -14.97 6.48
C ASN A 107 1.59 -13.80 7.46
N ILE A 108 1.62 -12.58 6.95
CA ILE A 108 1.74 -11.34 7.74
C ILE A 108 0.40 -10.73 8.16
N ASN A 109 -0.72 -11.44 7.94
CA ASN A 109 -2.07 -10.91 8.14
C ASN A 109 -2.35 -9.58 7.41
N GLY A 110 -1.76 -9.41 6.23
CA GLY A 110 -1.84 -8.23 5.38
C GLY A 110 -1.00 -7.03 5.85
N ALA A 111 -0.16 -7.16 6.88
CA ALA A 111 0.64 -6.08 7.44
C ALA A 111 1.59 -5.44 6.40
N CYS A 112 1.16 -4.31 5.87
CA CYS A 112 1.75 -3.69 4.68
C CYS A 112 3.09 -3.00 4.95
N TYR A 113 3.30 -2.50 6.18
CA TYR A 113 4.52 -1.77 6.58
C TYR A 113 5.80 -2.58 6.41
N TYR A 114 5.71 -3.91 6.51
CA TYR A 114 6.85 -4.80 6.35
C TYR A 114 6.98 -5.36 4.93
N THR A 115 5.96 -5.19 4.08
CA THR A 115 5.82 -6.06 2.89
C THR A 115 5.41 -5.38 1.62
N LEU A 116 4.97 -4.12 1.59
CA LEU A 116 4.73 -3.39 0.35
C LEU A 116 5.71 -2.24 0.23
N ASP A 117 6.55 -2.29 -0.81
CA ASP A 117 7.48 -1.19 -1.14
C ASP A 117 6.77 -0.15 -2.02
N LYS A 118 6.32 -0.57 -3.20
CA LYS A 118 5.72 0.31 -4.20
C LYS A 118 4.74 -0.41 -5.12
N PHE A 119 3.96 0.35 -5.86
CA PHE A 119 3.08 -0.19 -6.90
C PHE A 119 3.00 0.75 -8.10
N HIS A 120 2.66 0.19 -9.26
CA HIS A 120 2.53 0.93 -10.51
C HIS A 120 1.07 0.95 -10.94
N VAL A 121 0.61 2.10 -11.43
CA VAL A 121 -0.73 2.26 -11.98
C VAL A 121 -0.63 2.70 -13.44
N LYS A 122 -1.20 1.90 -14.32
CA LYS A 122 -1.35 2.20 -15.74
C LYS A 122 -2.82 2.09 -16.13
N ASN A 123 -3.33 3.07 -16.86
CA ASN A 123 -4.73 3.13 -17.30
C ASN A 123 -5.74 2.95 -16.14
N ASN A 124 -5.51 3.67 -15.03
CA ASN A 124 -6.32 3.61 -13.79
C ASN A 124 -6.43 2.21 -13.17
N LYS A 125 -5.47 1.32 -13.46
CA LYS A 125 -5.39 -0.02 -12.88
C LYS A 125 -3.99 -0.28 -12.35
N VAL A 126 -3.90 -0.96 -11.21
CA VAL A 126 -2.61 -1.44 -10.68
C VAL A 126 -2.12 -2.58 -11.56
N ASP A 127 -0.98 -2.41 -12.21
CA ASP A 127 -0.38 -3.40 -13.11
C ASP A 127 0.98 -3.92 -12.63
N LYS A 128 1.59 -3.30 -11.61
CA LYS A 128 2.74 -3.88 -10.90
C LYS A 128 2.64 -3.65 -9.40
N VAL A 129 3.07 -4.64 -8.61
CA VAL A 129 3.17 -4.56 -7.14
C VAL A 129 4.51 -5.12 -6.71
N TYR A 130 5.21 -4.41 -5.84
CA TYR A 130 6.55 -4.75 -5.35
C TYR A 130 6.50 -4.98 -3.84
N LEU A 131 6.88 -6.18 -3.41
CA LEU A 131 6.82 -6.60 -2.03
C LEU A 131 8.22 -6.72 -1.41
N LEU A 132 8.32 -6.43 -0.12
CA LEU A 132 9.50 -6.64 0.71
C LEU A 132 9.30 -7.98 1.45
N TRP A 133 9.81 -9.07 0.88
CA TRP A 133 9.72 -10.43 1.44
C TRP A 133 10.65 -11.38 0.69
#